data_AF-A0A6I7F9T6-F1
#
_entry.id   AF-A0A6I7F9T6-F1
#
_cell.length_a   1.000
_cell.length_b   1.000
_cell.length_c   1.000
_cell.angle_alpha   90.00
_cell.angle_beta   90.00
_cell.angle_gamma   90.00
#
_symmetry.space_group_name_H-M   'P 1'
#
loop_
_entity.id
_entity.type
_entity.pdbx_description
1 polymer ?
#
loop_
_entity_poly.entity_id
_entity_poly.type
_entity_poly.pdbx_seq_one_letter_code
_entity_poly.pdbx_strand_id
1 'polypeptide(L)'
;MKQYEATNHAIDRAVERLGIMRIHAKNHLRSLMQTAYYVGERPNGEGRIAKIFDHINSRTRLIVDGNRIVTVYKMAEPLDSISNELPDEMKAALRRKANAMIRRIKREVRALNVQIAEKNLEIAQLELNRAKARSNKVIASIDAKISVLKSEYSELASKRSELSEKEKGVAAYV
;
A
#
# COMPACT_ATOMS: atom_id res chain seq x y z
N MET A 1 0.67 -29.23 20.53
CA MET A 1 1.46 -29.07 19.29
C MET A 1 1.37 -30.34 18.44
N LYS A 2 1.07 -30.23 17.14
CA LYS A 2 1.09 -31.41 16.26
C LYS A 2 2.54 -31.90 16.11
N GLN A 3 2.77 -33.17 16.45
CA GLN A 3 4.08 -33.78 16.26
C GLN A 3 4.19 -34.26 14.81
N TYR A 4 5.09 -33.63 14.05
CA TYR A 4 5.41 -34.06 12.69
C TYR A 4 6.60 -35.02 12.71
N GLU A 5 6.53 -36.06 11.87
CA GLU A 5 7.60 -37.05 11.72
C GLU A 5 8.31 -36.85 10.39
N ALA A 6 9.64 -36.71 10.42
CA ALA A 6 10.44 -36.68 9.22
C ALA A 6 10.70 -38.10 8.72
N THR A 7 10.36 -38.37 7.46
CA THR A 7 10.69 -39.64 6.79
C THR A 7 12.20 -39.74 6.51
N ASN A 8 12.71 -40.96 6.32
CA ASN A 8 14.11 -41.17 5.92
C ASN A 8 14.43 -40.43 4.61
N HIS A 9 13.48 -40.43 3.66
CA HIS A 9 13.61 -39.67 2.42
C HIS A 9 13.78 -38.17 2.65
N ALA A 10 12.95 -37.57 3.53
CA ALA A 10 13.09 -36.16 3.87
C ALA A 10 14.43 -35.84 4.54
N ILE A 11 14.95 -36.76 5.37
CA ILE A 11 16.27 -36.63 6.01
C ILE A 11 17.38 -36.65 4.95
N ASP A 12 17.35 -37.60 4.02
CA ASP A 12 18.34 -37.69 2.94
C ASP A 12 18.30 -36.41 2.07
N ARG A 13 17.10 -35.94 1.71
CA ARG A 13 16.94 -34.69 0.94
C ARG A 13 17.37 -33.44 1.71
N ALA A 14 17.23 -33.42 3.03
CA ALA A 14 17.73 -32.31 3.84
C ALA A 14 19.27 -32.26 3.84
N VAL A 15 19.93 -33.42 3.87
CA VAL A 15 21.39 -33.49 3.73
C VAL A 15 21.81 -33.01 2.34
N GLU A 16 21.20 -33.57 1.29
CA GLU A 16 21.57 -33.29 -0.10
C GLU A 16 21.28 -31.85 -0.54
N ARG A 17 20.08 -31.32 -0.19
CA ARG A 17 19.58 -30.05 -0.75
C ARG A 17 19.77 -28.86 0.18
N LEU A 18 19.81 -29.09 1.50
CA LEU A 18 19.94 -28.04 2.51
C LEU A 18 21.32 -28.05 3.18
N GLY A 19 22.15 -29.07 2.93
CA GLY A 19 23.49 -29.18 3.52
C GLY A 19 23.50 -29.44 5.02
N ILE A 20 22.40 -29.92 5.59
CA ILE A 20 22.28 -30.17 7.03
C ILE A 20 22.92 -31.51 7.38
N MET A 21 23.69 -31.57 8.46
CA MET A 21 24.21 -32.85 8.96
C MET A 21 23.08 -33.83 9.29
N ARG A 22 23.21 -35.09 8.83
CA ARG A 22 22.19 -36.15 8.99
C ARG A 22 21.69 -36.31 10.43
N ILE A 23 22.59 -36.18 11.40
CA ILE A 23 22.31 -36.28 12.85
C ILE A 23 21.30 -35.21 13.30
N HIS A 24 21.39 -34.00 12.73
CA HIS A 24 20.55 -32.86 13.11
C HIS A 24 19.32 -32.68 12.21
N ALA A 25 19.31 -33.27 11.02
CA ALA A 25 18.26 -33.12 10.02
C ALA A 25 16.85 -33.37 10.58
N LYS A 26 16.65 -34.45 11.36
CA LYS A 26 15.33 -34.80 11.93
C LYS A 26 14.77 -33.70 12.83
N ASN A 27 15.57 -33.19 13.77
CA ASN A 27 15.14 -32.15 14.70
C ASN A 27 15.00 -30.79 14.00
N HIS A 28 15.89 -30.51 13.05
CA HIS A 28 15.85 -29.28 12.27
C HIS A 28 14.55 -29.18 11.44
N LEU A 29 14.17 -30.23 10.71
CA LEU A 29 12.94 -30.25 9.92
C LEU A 29 11.68 -30.07 10.80
N ARG A 30 11.67 -30.64 12.00
CA ARG A 30 10.58 -30.44 12.97
C ARG A 30 10.50 -28.99 13.44
N SER A 31 11.63 -28.36 13.70
CA SER A 31 11.69 -26.95 14.09
C SER A 31 11.18 -26.04 12.97
N LEU A 32 11.63 -26.26 11.73
CA LEU A 32 11.14 -25.50 10.57
C LEU A 32 9.63 -25.61 10.40
N MET A 33 9.07 -26.80 10.64
CA MET A 33 7.64 -27.04 10.51
C MET A 33 6.79 -26.31 11.56
N GLN A 34 7.35 -25.93 12.71
CA GLN A 34 6.63 -25.21 13.76
C GLN A 34 6.32 -23.76 13.37
N THR A 35 7.19 -23.15 12.56
CA THR A 35 7.11 -21.76 12.11
C THR A 35 6.81 -21.63 10.61
N ALA A 36 6.52 -22.76 9.93
CA ALA A 36 6.20 -22.76 8.51
C ALA A 36 4.76 -22.34 8.24
N TYR A 37 4.55 -21.62 7.13
CA TYR A 37 3.24 -21.18 6.67
C TYR A 37 2.65 -22.16 5.67
N TYR A 38 1.37 -22.46 5.79
CA TYR A 38 0.66 -23.26 4.80
C TYR A 38 0.48 -22.46 3.50
N VAL A 39 0.86 -23.04 2.37
CA VAL A 39 0.81 -22.38 1.05
C VAL A 39 -0.24 -23.00 0.14
N GLY A 40 -0.51 -24.29 0.29
CA GLY A 40 -1.52 -24.98 -0.51
C GLY A 40 -1.37 -26.49 -0.46
N GLU A 41 -2.12 -27.18 -1.30
CA GLU A 41 -2.11 -28.64 -1.40
C GLU A 41 -2.01 -29.09 -2.85
N ARG A 42 -1.36 -30.23 -3.06
CA ARG A 42 -1.18 -30.83 -4.37
C ARG A 42 -1.32 -32.35 -4.27
N PRO A 43 -2.02 -33.02 -5.21
CA PRO A 43 -1.97 -34.47 -5.27
C PRO A 43 -0.54 -34.94 -5.55
N ASN A 44 -0.07 -35.87 -4.73
CA ASN A 44 1.19 -36.56 -4.93
C ASN A 44 1.06 -37.60 -6.06
N GLY A 45 2.17 -38.17 -6.53
CA GLY A 45 2.19 -39.18 -7.61
C GLY A 45 1.37 -40.44 -7.32
N GLU A 46 1.03 -40.69 -6.05
CA GLU A 46 0.18 -41.79 -5.57
C GLU A 46 -1.29 -41.38 -5.39
N GLY A 47 -1.71 -40.19 -5.84
CA GLY A 47 -3.09 -39.69 -5.74
C GLY A 47 -3.49 -39.16 -4.36
N ARG A 48 -2.60 -39.17 -3.36
CA ARG A 48 -2.85 -38.59 -2.02
C ARG A 48 -2.61 -37.09 -1.99
N ILE A 49 -3.43 -36.36 -1.26
CA ILE A 49 -3.31 -34.90 -1.12
C ILE A 49 -2.15 -34.57 -0.16
N ALA A 50 -1.05 -34.05 -0.69
CA ALA A 50 0.07 -33.56 0.08
C ALA A 50 -0.03 -32.05 0.28
N LYS A 51 0.21 -31.61 1.51
CA LYS A 51 0.19 -30.20 1.91
C LYS A 51 1.58 -29.60 1.77
N ILE A 52 1.64 -28.36 1.29
CA ILE A 52 2.86 -27.61 1.06
C ILE A 52 2.96 -26.53 2.12
N PHE A 53 4.09 -26.49 2.80
CA PHE A 53 4.42 -25.50 3.82
C PHE A 53 5.74 -24.82 3.49
N ASP A 54 5.78 -23.49 3.60
CA ASP A 54 6.97 -22.69 3.34
C ASP A 54 7.47 -22.08 4.65
N HIS A 55 8.72 -22.36 4.96
CA HIS A 55 9.44 -21.67 6.02
C HIS A 55 10.24 -20.52 5.42
N ILE A 56 9.73 -19.29 5.56
CA ILE A 56 10.24 -18.09 4.89
C ILE A 56 11.69 -17.79 5.30
N ASN A 57 12.00 -17.86 6.60
CA ASN A 57 13.31 -17.44 7.13
C ASN A 57 14.46 -18.36 6.68
N SER A 58 14.23 -19.67 6.67
CA SER A 58 15.22 -20.65 6.21
C SER A 58 15.09 -20.98 4.72
N ARG A 59 14.13 -20.35 4.03
CA ARG A 59 13.83 -20.57 2.62
C ARG A 59 13.66 -22.05 2.28
N THR A 60 12.89 -22.76 3.09
CA THR A 60 12.68 -24.21 2.93
C THR A 60 11.22 -24.50 2.69
N ARG A 61 10.93 -25.17 1.58
CA ARG A 61 9.60 -25.73 1.30
C ARG A 61 9.54 -27.17 1.78
N LEU A 62 8.53 -27.47 2.58
CA LEU A 62 8.25 -28.77 3.18
C LEU A 62 6.99 -29.35 2.55
N ILE A 63 7.05 -30.59 2.09
CA ILE A 63 5.87 -31.33 1.63
C ILE A 63 5.47 -32.33 2.71
N VAL A 64 4.22 -32.27 3.13
CA VAL A 64 3.67 -33.02 4.25
C VAL A 64 2.48 -33.85 3.79
N ASP A 65 2.52 -35.15 4.05
CA ASP A 65 1.37 -36.05 3.90
C ASP A 65 0.86 -36.43 5.29
N GLY A 66 -0.33 -35.96 5.65
CA GLY A 66 -0.87 -36.08 7.02
C GLY A 66 0.03 -35.43 8.07
N ASN A 67 0.70 -36.26 8.88
CA ASN A 67 1.66 -35.84 9.92
C ASN A 67 3.13 -36.13 9.53
N ARG A 68 3.40 -36.57 8.30
CA ARG A 68 4.74 -36.98 7.87
C ARG A 68 5.32 -35.99 6.87
N ILE A 69 6.54 -35.51 7.15
CA ILE A 69 7.33 -34.71 6.20
C ILE A 69 7.93 -35.68 5.19
N VAL A 70 7.45 -35.60 3.95
CA VAL A 70 7.81 -36.52 2.87
C VAL A 70 9.08 -36.06 2.17
N THR A 71 9.16 -34.78 1.81
CA THR A 71 10.31 -34.23 1.09
C THR A 71 10.49 -32.74 1.36
N VAL A 72 11.68 -32.24 1.06
CA VAL A 72 12.08 -30.85 1.33
C VAL A 72 12.79 -30.26 0.11
N TYR A 73 12.55 -28.98 -0.14
CA TYR A 73 13.18 -28.23 -1.22
C TYR A 73 13.75 -26.92 -0.68
N LYS A 74 14.94 -26.56 -1.15
CA LYS A 74 15.44 -25.19 -1.00
C LYS A 74 14.61 -24.32 -1.94
N MET A 75 13.96 -23.28 -1.41
CA MET A 75 13.32 -22.28 -2.26
C MET A 75 14.42 -21.56 -3.04
N ALA A 76 14.16 -21.26 -4.31
CA ALA A 76 15.06 -20.44 -5.13
C ALA A 76 15.44 -19.17 -4.36
N GLU A 77 16.63 -18.62 -4.55
CA GLU A 77 16.95 -17.31 -4.00
C GLU A 77 15.88 -16.31 -4.46
N PRO A 78 15.48 -15.34 -3.60
CA PRO A 78 14.61 -14.29 -4.10
C PRO A 78 15.38 -13.66 -5.26
N LEU A 79 14.69 -13.36 -6.37
CA LEU A 79 15.24 -12.43 -7.35
C LEU A 79 15.82 -11.27 -6.54
N ASP A 80 17.13 -11.05 -6.62
CA ASP A 80 17.82 -10.06 -5.81
C ASP A 80 16.97 -8.80 -5.83
N SER A 81 16.73 -8.19 -4.67
CA SER A 81 15.99 -6.93 -4.57
C SER A 81 16.58 -5.83 -5.47
N ILE A 82 17.81 -6.02 -5.95
CA ILE A 82 18.51 -5.22 -6.96
C ILE A 82 17.81 -5.27 -8.33
N SER A 83 17.23 -6.42 -8.72
CA SER A 83 16.55 -6.61 -10.02
C SER A 83 15.09 -6.12 -10.06
N ASN A 84 14.51 -5.79 -8.91
CA ASN A 84 13.16 -5.21 -8.82
C ASN A 84 13.18 -3.68 -8.77
N GLU A 85 14.35 -3.06 -8.81
CA GLU A 85 14.45 -1.62 -9.01
C GLU A 85 14.16 -1.31 -10.48
N LEU A 86 13.20 -0.41 -10.73
CA LEU A 86 13.02 0.14 -12.06
C LEU A 86 14.36 0.66 -12.59
N PRO A 87 14.69 0.46 -13.88
CA PRO A 87 15.88 1.06 -14.48
C PRO A 87 15.96 2.55 -14.14
N ASP A 88 17.16 3.07 -13.90
CA ASP A 88 17.33 4.45 -13.45
C ASP A 88 16.73 5.47 -14.42
N GLU A 89 16.70 5.16 -15.71
CA GLU A 89 16.00 5.94 -16.74
C GLU A 89 14.48 6.02 -16.50
N MET A 90 13.86 4.91 -16.11
CA MET A 90 12.44 4.86 -15.75
C MET A 90 12.16 5.59 -14.44
N LYS A 91 13.02 5.42 -13.42
CA LYS A 91 12.93 6.20 -12.17
C LYS A 91 13.03 7.71 -12.46
N ALA A 92 13.96 8.13 -13.33
CA ALA A 92 14.14 9.51 -13.73
C ALA A 92 12.94 10.04 -14.54
N ALA A 93 12.34 9.22 -15.41
CA ALA A 93 11.12 9.57 -16.14
C ALA A 93 9.92 9.76 -15.20
N LEU A 94 9.75 8.85 -14.23
CA LEU A 94 8.71 8.94 -13.19
C LEU A 94 8.87 10.20 -12.35
N ARG A 95 10.07 10.47 -11.83
CA ARG A 95 10.38 11.71 -11.09
C ARG A 95 10.08 12.97 -11.90
N ARG A 96 10.45 13.00 -13.19
CA ARG A 96 10.14 14.14 -14.08
C ARG A 96 8.64 14.36 -14.24
N LYS A 97 7.87 13.29 -14.48
CA LYS A 97 6.41 13.37 -14.60
C LYS A 97 5.74 13.80 -13.29
N ALA A 98 6.16 13.23 -12.18
CA ALA A 98 5.62 13.58 -10.87
C ALA A 98 5.92 15.04 -10.51
N ASN A 99 7.15 15.52 -10.75
CA ASN A 99 7.51 16.94 -10.57
C ASN A 99 6.73 17.89 -11.51
N ALA A 100 6.41 17.46 -12.73
CA ALA A 100 5.53 18.23 -13.61
C ALA A 100 4.10 18.30 -13.06
N MET A 101 3.58 17.20 -12.52
CA MET A 101 2.26 17.13 -11.89
C MET A 101 2.19 18.02 -10.63
N ILE A 102 3.17 17.93 -9.73
CA ILE A 102 3.27 18.78 -8.53
C ILE A 102 3.27 20.26 -8.92
N ARG A 103 4.06 20.64 -9.94
CA ARG A 103 4.08 22.03 -10.43
C ARG A 103 2.73 22.49 -10.96
N ARG A 104 2.00 21.62 -11.66
CA ARG A 104 0.63 21.93 -12.15
C ARG A 104 -0.33 22.12 -10.97
N ILE A 105 -0.31 21.20 -10.01
CA ILE A 105 -1.17 21.27 -8.81
C ILE A 105 -0.90 22.56 -8.03
N LYS A 106 0.37 22.92 -7.79
CA LYS A 106 0.74 24.17 -7.10
C LYS A 106 0.22 25.43 -7.79
N ARG A 107 0.22 25.47 -9.13
CA ARG A 107 -0.35 26.59 -9.90
C ARG A 107 -1.86 26.67 -9.72
N GLU A 108 -2.55 25.53 -9.79
CA GLU A 108 -3.99 25.46 -9.63
C GLU A 108 -4.43 25.82 -8.20
N VAL A 109 -3.72 25.33 -7.18
CA VAL A 109 -3.92 25.73 -5.78
C VAL A 109 -3.71 27.23 -5.60
N ARG A 110 -2.69 27.81 -6.22
CA ARG A 110 -2.47 29.28 -6.15
C ARG A 110 -3.63 30.04 -6.80
N ALA A 111 -4.12 29.60 -7.96
CA ALA A 111 -5.27 30.23 -8.61
C ALA A 111 -6.55 30.13 -7.76
N LEU A 112 -6.80 28.96 -7.15
CA LEU A 112 -7.93 28.78 -6.23
C LEU A 112 -7.80 29.65 -4.98
N ASN A 113 -6.60 29.79 -4.41
CA ASN A 113 -6.37 30.68 -3.26
C ASN A 113 -6.70 32.14 -3.59
N VAL A 114 -6.38 32.60 -4.80
CA VAL A 114 -6.75 33.95 -5.26
C VAL A 114 -8.27 34.08 -5.35
N GLN A 115 -8.96 33.14 -5.99
CA GLN A 115 -10.43 33.15 -6.10
C GLN A 115 -11.12 33.11 -4.73
N ILE A 116 -10.63 32.29 -3.81
CA ILE A 116 -11.11 32.20 -2.42
C ILE A 116 -10.94 33.54 -1.71
N ALA A 117 -9.79 34.22 -1.90
CA ALA A 117 -9.54 35.52 -1.29
C ALA A 117 -10.44 36.62 -1.88
N GLU A 118 -10.65 36.63 -3.20
CA GLU A 118 -11.56 37.56 -3.88
C GLU A 118 -13.01 37.37 -3.40
N LYS A 119 -13.48 36.13 -3.31
CA LYS A 119 -14.82 35.82 -2.79
C LYS A 119 -14.99 36.21 -1.32
N ASN A 120 -13.97 36.01 -0.49
CA ASN A 120 -13.99 36.48 0.89
C ASN A 120 -14.07 38.01 0.99
N LEU A 121 -13.38 38.74 0.11
CA LEU A 121 -13.48 40.20 0.06
C LEU A 121 -14.90 40.64 -0.31
N GLU A 122 -15.50 39.98 -1.31
CA GLU A 122 -16.89 40.26 -1.73
C GLU A 122 -17.90 40.00 -0.59
N ILE A 123 -17.75 38.88 0.12
CA ILE A 123 -18.56 38.56 1.31
C ILE A 123 -18.39 39.64 2.39
N ALA A 124 -17.16 40.00 2.72
CA ALA A 124 -16.88 41.01 3.76
C ALA A 124 -17.47 42.38 3.40
N GLN A 125 -17.42 42.75 2.11
CA GLN A 125 -18.02 43.99 1.63
C GLN A 125 -19.56 43.96 1.76
N LEU A 126 -20.19 42.83 1.47
CA LEU A 126 -21.63 42.66 1.65
C LEU A 126 -22.03 42.63 3.13
N GLU A 127 -21.22 42.02 4.01
CA GLU A 127 -21.44 42.04 5.46
C GLU A 127 -21.34 43.47 6.03
N LEU A 128 -20.41 44.28 5.52
CA LEU A 128 -20.35 45.71 5.86
C LEU A 128 -21.60 46.45 5.38
N ASN A 129 -22.05 46.20 4.15
CA ASN A 129 -23.26 46.81 3.60
C ASN A 129 -24.51 46.39 4.38
N ARG A 130 -24.57 45.12 4.81
CA ARG A 130 -25.63 44.59 5.67
C ARG A 130 -25.69 45.35 7.00
N ALA A 131 -24.55 45.56 7.64
CA ALA A 131 -24.46 46.29 8.90
C ALA A 131 -24.87 47.78 8.78
N LYS A 132 -24.66 48.38 7.60
CA LYS A 132 -25.09 49.76 7.31
C LYS A 132 -26.57 49.87 6.92
N ALA A 133 -27.19 48.78 6.44
CA ALA A 133 -28.55 48.79 5.95
C ALA A 133 -29.56 48.90 7.11
N ARG A 134 -30.57 49.77 6.94
CA ARG A 134 -31.66 49.96 7.93
C ARG A 134 -32.97 49.28 7.55
N SER A 135 -33.16 48.98 6.26
CA SER A 135 -34.39 48.38 5.75
C SER A 135 -34.31 46.85 5.77
N ASN A 136 -35.29 46.19 6.39
CA ASN A 136 -35.39 44.73 6.43
C ASN A 136 -35.42 44.09 5.03
N LYS A 137 -36.04 44.75 4.04
CA LYS A 137 -36.06 44.27 2.66
C LYS A 137 -34.66 44.27 2.03
N VAL A 138 -33.86 45.30 2.31
CA VAL A 138 -32.48 45.42 1.81
C VAL A 138 -31.58 44.40 2.52
N ILE A 139 -31.74 44.22 3.83
CA ILE A 139 -31.01 43.22 4.61
C ILE A 139 -31.28 41.81 4.06
N ALA A 140 -32.54 41.45 3.83
CA ALA A 140 -32.91 40.14 3.26
C ALA A 140 -32.29 39.90 1.87
N SER A 141 -32.23 40.94 1.03
CA SER A 141 -31.58 40.84 -0.29
C SER A 141 -30.07 40.65 -0.19
N ILE A 142 -29.42 41.32 0.75
CA ILE A 142 -27.98 41.16 0.99
C ILE A 142 -27.69 39.78 1.58
N ASP A 143 -28.52 39.29 2.51
CA ASP A 143 -28.38 37.96 3.11
C ASP A 143 -28.51 36.84 2.07
N ALA A 144 -29.43 36.98 1.11
CA ALA A 144 -29.53 36.05 -0.01
C ALA A 144 -28.24 36.03 -0.86
N LYS A 145 -27.64 37.18 -1.14
CA LYS A 145 -26.37 37.28 -1.90
C LYS A 145 -25.19 36.69 -1.12
N ILE A 146 -25.10 36.97 0.18
CA ILE A 146 -24.07 36.39 1.05
C ILE A 146 -24.20 34.86 1.08
N SER A 147 -25.42 34.32 1.12
CA SER A 147 -25.64 32.87 1.11
C SER A 147 -25.08 32.22 -0.16
N VAL A 148 -25.32 32.81 -1.34
CA VAL A 148 -24.81 32.31 -2.63
C VAL A 148 -23.29 32.36 -2.68
N LEU A 149 -22.69 33.47 -2.23
CA LEU A 149 -21.23 33.59 -2.21
C LEU A 149 -20.58 32.63 -1.20
N LYS A 150 -21.24 32.35 -0.07
CA LYS A 150 -20.77 31.36 0.91
C LYS A 150 -20.82 29.93 0.35
N SER A 151 -21.81 29.59 -0.48
CA SER A 151 -21.82 28.28 -1.16
C SER A 151 -20.70 28.17 -2.19
N GLU A 152 -20.50 29.19 -3.03
CA GLU A 152 -19.39 29.22 -4.00
C GLU A 152 -18.02 29.15 -3.31
N TYR A 153 -17.86 29.86 -2.19
CA TYR A 153 -16.67 29.79 -1.36
C TYR A 153 -16.40 28.36 -0.86
N SER A 154 -17.44 27.69 -0.35
CA SER A 154 -17.35 26.33 0.14
C SER A 154 -16.92 25.34 -0.95
N GLU A 155 -17.47 25.47 -2.16
CA GLU A 155 -17.09 24.66 -3.31
C GLU A 155 -15.62 24.84 -3.70
N LEU A 156 -15.16 26.10 -3.77
CA LEU A 156 -13.76 26.41 -4.06
C LEU A 156 -12.82 25.89 -2.97
N ALA A 157 -13.22 26.01 -1.70
CA ALA A 157 -12.46 25.48 -0.57
C ALA A 157 -12.36 23.96 -0.59
N SER A 158 -13.44 23.25 -0.93
CA SER A 158 -13.45 21.80 -1.11
C SER A 158 -12.49 21.37 -2.21
N LYS A 159 -12.58 22.00 -3.39
CA LYS A 159 -11.70 21.73 -4.54
C LYS A 159 -10.22 21.96 -4.20
N ARG A 160 -9.92 23.01 -3.44
CA ARG A 160 -8.57 23.27 -2.94
C ARG A 160 -8.08 22.16 -1.99
N SER A 161 -8.95 21.67 -1.10
CA SER A 161 -8.61 20.57 -0.19
C SER A 161 -8.25 19.29 -0.95
N GLU A 162 -9.09 18.92 -1.92
CA GLU A 162 -8.84 17.74 -2.77
C GLU A 162 -7.51 17.82 -3.54
N LEU A 163 -7.17 18.99 -4.07
CA LEU A 163 -5.89 19.18 -4.77
C LEU A 163 -4.69 19.11 -3.83
N SER A 164 -4.84 19.60 -2.59
CA SER A 164 -3.80 19.49 -1.56
C SER A 164 -3.55 18.03 -1.15
N GLU A 165 -4.60 17.22 -1.04
CA GLU A 165 -4.47 15.78 -0.78
C GLU A 165 -3.79 15.05 -1.93
N LYS A 166 -4.16 15.38 -3.18
CA LYS A 166 -3.48 14.86 -4.38
C LYS A 166 -2.00 15.24 -4.41
N GLU A 167 -1.63 16.46 -4.02
CA GLU A 167 -0.23 16.88 -3.92
C GLU A 167 0.55 16.01 -2.92
N LYS A 168 0.00 15.80 -1.71
CA LYS A 168 0.61 14.94 -0.68
C LYS A 168 0.77 13.51 -1.16
N GLY A 169 -0.26 12.97 -1.84
CA GLY A 169 -0.22 11.65 -2.43
C GLY A 169 0.92 11.52 -3.45
N VAL A 170 1.02 12.44 -4.41
CA VAL A 170 2.08 12.41 -5.43
C VAL A 170 3.46 12.61 -4.81
N ALA A 171 3.61 13.51 -3.84
CA ALA A 171 4.88 13.77 -3.18
C ALA A 171 5.41 12.58 -2.35
N ALA A 172 4.53 11.71 -1.85
CA ALA A 172 4.95 10.52 -1.10
C ALA A 172 5.65 9.46 -1.96
N TYR A 173 5.51 9.51 -3.29
CA TYR A 173 6.05 8.53 -4.23
C TYR A 173 7.21 9.07 -5.10
N VAL A 174 7.71 10.27 -4.81
CA VAL A 174 8.85 10.93 -5.51
C VAL A 174 10.10 10.89 -4.65
#